data_AF-A0A2G7TBS6-F1
#
_entry.id   AF-A0A2G7TBS6-F1
#
_cell.length_a   1.000
_cell.length_b   1.000
_cell.length_c   1.000
_cell.angle_alpha   90.00
_cell.angle_beta   90.00
_cell.angle_gamma   90.00
#
_symmetry.space_group_name_H-M   'P 1'
#
loop_
_entity.id
_entity.type
_entity.pdbx_description
1 polymer ?
#
loop_
_entity_poly.entity_id
_entity_poly.type
_entity_poly.pdbx_seq_one_letter_code
_entity_poly.pdbx_strand_id
1 'polypeptide(L)'
;MFHHEPLDPRQVAQRRYVDTLLYVFWAQDANGQEVLFLLAQFKTVACRDYRDIEQTSLCVGQAIYAFNRGAGKMSLLSIICSDAFDFSNHVDQAHLNCLLIHIQLNPKPAHADYAAYRARLCTVGTSSHVELLCLNWAKNVNEVKGGGKFAEWKNVAGSAWYAPPSKFGADDSLIDELHRRGLYYSVLAQRWHSFFLNYEGQILQLQKQKLLFAGEQAIVPKNFVAVEERSTWNYAADAWEAGAIAHDGFAIALTSYQAIAGPLQQTSQASPLAVERAIEILVGPRGNPTTWYAVNELDAFQLDRDEESIRRVTVHQEIEPTRPGVAFRRKRLQRAHDAIRLTESPVPWPAPVRDLAEGFRFAWRREAPHHNVEPSAGGRGSAALVFLADQADDAEIDIVHQKLTQAIVGHALSVAIRDGKSGDELTDAIVRAQDRLCVVFRRDNNYGARGPQGTNLIDIPAGASPVDFAEDRS
;
A
#
# COMPACT_ATOMS: atom_id res chain seq x y z
N MET A 1 -41.42 8.05 7.02
CA MET A 1 -42.01 7.76 5.69
C MET A 1 -41.08 6.84 4.93
N PHE A 2 -41.62 5.81 4.27
CA PHE A 2 -40.85 4.85 3.46
C PHE A 2 -41.21 5.03 1.99
N HIS A 3 -40.21 5.27 1.15
CA HIS A 3 -40.36 5.53 -0.28
C HIS A 3 -39.46 4.63 -1.09
N HIS A 4 -39.96 4.20 -2.23
CA HIS A 4 -39.23 3.42 -3.22
C HIS A 4 -39.85 3.65 -4.59
N GLU A 5 -39.11 3.39 -5.66
CA GLU A 5 -39.69 3.37 -7.00
C GLU A 5 -40.70 2.22 -7.16
N PRO A 6 -41.71 2.35 -8.05
CA PRO A 6 -42.58 1.23 -8.37
C PRO A 6 -41.79 0.13 -9.10
N LEU A 7 -41.96 -1.12 -8.67
CA LEU A 7 -41.45 -2.28 -9.39
C LEU A 7 -42.39 -2.63 -10.56
N ASP A 8 -41.83 -3.10 -11.67
CA ASP A 8 -42.63 -3.62 -12.79
C ASP A 8 -43.50 -4.79 -12.30
N PRO A 9 -44.85 -4.71 -12.42
CA PRO A 9 -45.76 -5.77 -12.01
C PRO A 9 -45.45 -7.13 -12.63
N ARG A 10 -44.89 -7.16 -13.86
CA ARG A 10 -44.48 -8.40 -14.53
C ARG A 10 -43.29 -9.05 -13.82
N GLN A 11 -42.34 -8.26 -13.34
CA GLN A 11 -41.22 -8.77 -12.53
C GLN A 11 -41.75 -9.30 -11.20
N VAL A 12 -42.60 -8.55 -10.50
CA VAL A 12 -43.17 -8.95 -9.21
C VAL A 12 -43.95 -10.27 -9.30
N ALA A 13 -44.59 -10.54 -10.44
CA ALA A 13 -45.30 -11.80 -10.67
C ALA A 13 -44.39 -13.03 -10.88
N GLN A 14 -43.12 -12.82 -11.28
CA GLN A 14 -42.20 -13.90 -11.71
C GLN A 14 -40.99 -14.08 -10.79
N ARG A 15 -40.58 -13.00 -10.13
CA ARG A 15 -39.36 -12.89 -9.34
C ARG A 15 -39.69 -12.86 -7.84
N ARG A 16 -38.70 -13.14 -7.00
CA ARG A 16 -38.94 -13.52 -5.59
C ARG A 16 -38.41 -12.53 -4.57
N TYR A 17 -37.45 -11.68 -4.93
CA TYR A 17 -36.82 -10.78 -3.97
C TYR A 17 -36.31 -9.49 -4.63
N VAL A 18 -35.91 -8.55 -3.78
CA VAL A 18 -35.23 -7.30 -4.14
C VAL A 18 -33.88 -7.24 -3.42
N ASP A 19 -32.92 -6.56 -4.04
CA ASP A 19 -31.65 -6.17 -3.44
C ASP A 19 -31.64 -4.65 -3.33
N THR A 20 -31.42 -4.13 -2.12
CA THR A 20 -31.82 -2.76 -1.77
C THR A 20 -30.73 -2.05 -0.97
N LEU A 21 -30.45 -0.81 -1.37
CA LEU A 21 -29.80 0.18 -0.52
C LEU A 21 -30.85 1.10 0.10
N LEU A 22 -30.74 1.36 1.40
CA LEU A 22 -31.64 2.25 2.13
C LEU A 22 -30.91 3.53 2.55
N TYR A 23 -31.37 4.67 2.04
CA TYR A 23 -30.98 5.98 2.56
C TYR A 23 -31.89 6.34 3.72
N VAL A 24 -31.31 6.67 4.87
CA VAL A 24 -32.04 7.07 6.08
C VAL A 24 -31.61 8.48 6.47
N PHE A 25 -32.56 9.41 6.52
CA PHE A 25 -32.29 10.81 6.86
C PHE A 25 -33.51 11.48 7.47
N TRP A 26 -33.28 12.54 8.23
CA TRP A 26 -34.34 13.43 8.72
C TRP A 26 -34.71 14.45 7.64
N ALA A 27 -36.00 14.68 7.45
CA ALA A 27 -36.55 15.69 6.55
C ALA A 27 -37.62 16.53 7.26
N GLN A 28 -38.02 17.65 6.67
CA GLN A 28 -39.15 18.44 7.16
C GLN A 28 -40.39 18.16 6.30
N ASP A 29 -41.54 17.94 6.94
CA ASP A 29 -42.82 17.88 6.24
C ASP A 29 -43.32 19.28 5.84
N ALA A 30 -44.52 19.34 5.22
CA ALA A 30 -45.13 20.60 4.81
C ALA A 30 -45.44 21.57 5.97
N ASN A 31 -45.47 21.08 7.22
CA ASN A 31 -45.70 21.87 8.42
C ASN A 31 -44.38 22.21 9.15
N GLY A 32 -43.23 21.82 8.60
CA GLY A 32 -41.92 22.02 9.20
C GLY A 32 -41.56 21.02 10.31
N GLN A 33 -42.35 19.96 10.52
CA GLN A 33 -42.04 18.93 11.52
C GLN A 33 -40.96 17.98 10.99
N GLU A 34 -40.05 17.56 11.88
CA GLU A 34 -39.04 16.55 11.55
C GLU A 34 -39.68 15.18 11.37
N VAL A 35 -39.40 14.56 10.24
CA VAL A 35 -39.87 13.21 9.90
C VAL A 35 -38.70 12.36 9.46
N LEU A 36 -38.58 11.16 10.03
CA LEU A 36 -37.61 10.18 9.57
C LEU A 36 -38.03 9.66 8.19
N PHE A 37 -37.17 9.85 7.19
CA PHE A 37 -37.39 9.46 5.81
C PHE A 37 -36.47 8.31 5.43
N LEU A 38 -37.06 7.29 4.80
CA LEU A 38 -36.39 6.09 4.34
C LEU A 38 -36.61 5.98 2.84
N LEU A 39 -35.56 6.14 2.03
CA LEU A 39 -35.62 5.99 0.57
C LEU A 39 -34.88 4.71 0.16
N ALA A 40 -35.60 3.78 -0.44
CA ALA A 40 -35.06 2.53 -0.95
C ALA A 40 -34.69 2.67 -2.43
N GLN A 41 -33.44 2.33 -2.76
CA GLN A 41 -32.95 2.16 -4.11
C GLN A 41 -32.81 0.66 -4.39
N PHE A 42 -33.47 0.17 -5.43
CA PHE A 42 -33.30 -1.21 -5.86
C PHE A 42 -32.11 -1.32 -6.81
N LYS A 43 -31.38 -2.43 -6.72
CA LYS A 43 -30.30 -2.79 -7.64
C LYS A 43 -30.82 -2.80 -9.07
N THR A 44 -30.12 -2.14 -9.99
CA THR A 44 -30.59 -1.96 -11.37
C THR A 44 -30.04 -3.03 -12.31
N VAL A 45 -28.92 -3.67 -11.95
CA VAL A 45 -28.29 -4.72 -12.75
C VAL A 45 -28.17 -6.01 -11.97
N ALA A 46 -28.85 -7.07 -12.42
CA ALA A 46 -28.67 -8.41 -11.85
C ALA A 46 -27.28 -8.97 -12.18
N CYS A 47 -26.63 -9.57 -11.18
CA CYS A 47 -25.36 -10.27 -11.35
C CYS A 47 -25.59 -11.65 -11.99
N ARG A 48 -24.66 -12.11 -12.82
CA ARG A 48 -24.62 -13.51 -13.26
C ARG A 48 -23.88 -14.33 -12.22
N ASP A 49 -24.62 -15.07 -11.42
CA ASP A 49 -24.05 -16.08 -10.52
C ASP A 49 -24.12 -17.48 -11.14
N TYR A 50 -23.41 -18.45 -10.56
CA TYR A 50 -23.30 -19.83 -11.09
C TYR A 50 -24.63 -20.59 -11.22
N ARG A 51 -25.73 -20.08 -10.65
CA ARG A 51 -27.08 -20.63 -10.71
C ARG A 51 -28.08 -19.66 -11.33
N ASP A 52 -27.61 -18.53 -11.85
CA ASP A 52 -28.44 -17.43 -12.36
C ASP A 52 -29.54 -17.01 -11.35
N ILE A 53 -29.27 -17.06 -10.05
CA ILE A 53 -30.26 -16.75 -8.99
C ILE A 53 -30.71 -15.31 -9.14
N GLU A 54 -29.78 -14.35 -9.18
CA GLU A 54 -30.15 -12.95 -9.38
C GLU A 54 -30.86 -12.76 -10.73
N GLN A 55 -30.32 -13.30 -11.82
CA GLN A 55 -30.89 -13.10 -13.15
C GLN A 55 -32.33 -13.65 -13.28
N THR A 56 -32.67 -14.72 -12.56
CA THR A 56 -34.00 -15.35 -12.61
C THR A 56 -34.97 -14.85 -11.54
N SER A 57 -34.47 -14.41 -10.38
CA SER A 57 -35.29 -14.21 -9.18
C SER A 57 -35.21 -12.82 -8.55
N LEU A 58 -34.28 -11.95 -8.96
CA LEU A 58 -34.16 -10.57 -8.45
C LEU A 58 -35.05 -9.60 -9.24
N CYS A 59 -36.01 -8.93 -8.60
CA CYS A 59 -36.63 -7.73 -9.15
C CYS A 59 -35.58 -6.62 -9.26
N VAL A 60 -35.37 -6.08 -10.46
CA VAL A 60 -34.44 -4.97 -10.69
C VAL A 60 -35.15 -3.63 -10.68
N GLY A 61 -34.46 -2.64 -10.12
CA GLY A 61 -34.84 -1.23 -10.16
C GLY A 61 -34.65 -0.60 -11.52
N GLN A 62 -35.10 0.64 -11.66
CA GLN A 62 -34.97 1.45 -12.88
C GLN A 62 -34.17 2.74 -12.64
N ALA A 63 -33.97 3.13 -11.37
CA ALA A 63 -33.34 4.39 -11.02
C ALA A 63 -32.19 4.22 -10.03
N ILE A 64 -31.11 4.97 -10.28
CA ILE A 64 -30.08 5.29 -9.30
C ILE A 64 -30.31 6.72 -8.82
N TYR A 65 -30.47 6.92 -7.53
CA TYR A 65 -30.70 8.25 -6.96
C TYR A 65 -29.38 9.00 -6.81
N ALA A 66 -29.40 10.26 -7.25
CA ALA A 66 -28.28 11.18 -7.12
C ALA A 66 -28.73 12.43 -6.35
N PHE A 67 -28.20 12.60 -5.15
CA PHE A 67 -28.60 13.70 -4.28
C PHE A 67 -27.87 14.97 -4.67
N ASN A 68 -28.58 16.10 -4.57
CA ASN A 68 -28.03 17.45 -4.66
C ASN A 68 -27.24 17.74 -5.95
N ARG A 69 -27.69 17.18 -7.09
CA ARG A 69 -27.09 17.47 -8.41
C ARG A 69 -27.36 18.92 -8.80
N GLY A 70 -26.28 19.66 -9.08
CA GLY A 70 -26.34 21.05 -9.52
C GLY A 70 -24.94 21.65 -9.65
N ALA A 71 -24.80 22.71 -10.45
CA ALA A 71 -23.52 23.39 -10.63
C ALA A 71 -22.97 23.89 -9.27
N GLY A 72 -21.70 23.60 -9.01
CA GLY A 72 -21.03 23.98 -7.75
C GLY A 72 -21.51 23.24 -6.49
N LYS A 73 -22.42 22.27 -6.62
CA LYS A 73 -22.93 21.49 -5.49
C LYS A 73 -22.18 20.17 -5.33
N MET A 74 -22.08 19.70 -4.08
CA MET A 74 -21.63 18.33 -3.79
C MET A 74 -22.80 17.37 -3.98
N SER A 75 -22.54 16.28 -4.69
CA SER A 75 -23.50 15.20 -4.91
C SER A 75 -23.10 13.93 -4.16
N LEU A 76 -24.11 13.14 -3.82
CA LEU A 76 -23.96 11.78 -3.30
C LEU A 76 -24.66 10.83 -4.27
N LEU A 77 -23.96 9.77 -4.67
CA LEU A 77 -24.51 8.70 -5.49
C LEU A 77 -24.05 7.37 -4.93
N SER A 78 -24.91 6.35 -4.98
CA SER A 78 -24.50 5.01 -4.59
C SER A 78 -24.94 3.96 -5.61
N ILE A 79 -24.09 2.95 -5.82
CA ILE A 79 -24.34 1.80 -6.70
C ILE A 79 -24.19 0.49 -5.93
N ILE A 80 -24.91 -0.55 -6.35
CA ILE A 80 -24.97 -1.85 -5.68
C ILE A 80 -24.33 -2.93 -6.56
N CYS A 81 -23.17 -3.44 -6.14
CA CYS A 81 -22.49 -4.59 -6.72
C CYS A 81 -22.39 -4.54 -8.26
N SER A 82 -23.21 -5.34 -8.97
CA SER A 82 -23.22 -5.42 -10.44
C SER A 82 -23.79 -4.20 -11.15
N ASP A 83 -24.38 -3.22 -10.44
CA ASP A 83 -24.66 -1.90 -11.01
C ASP A 83 -23.40 -1.27 -11.61
N ALA A 84 -22.22 -1.64 -11.11
CA ALA A 84 -20.91 -1.25 -11.65
C ALA A 84 -20.73 -1.52 -13.15
N PHE A 85 -21.37 -2.57 -13.69
CA PHE A 85 -21.23 -2.95 -15.10
C PHE A 85 -21.79 -1.88 -16.04
N ASP A 86 -23.00 -1.41 -15.75
CA ASP A 86 -23.64 -0.35 -16.55
C ASP A 86 -23.16 1.04 -16.16
N PHE A 87 -22.75 1.24 -14.91
CA PHE A 87 -22.33 2.54 -14.40
C PHE A 87 -21.13 3.13 -15.15
N SER A 88 -20.28 2.29 -15.77
CA SER A 88 -19.15 2.73 -16.61
C SER A 88 -19.55 3.77 -17.66
N ASN A 89 -20.74 3.64 -18.24
CA ASN A 89 -21.28 4.56 -19.26
C ASN A 89 -21.81 5.89 -18.68
N HIS A 90 -21.94 5.97 -17.34
CA HIS A 90 -22.51 7.11 -16.63
C HIS A 90 -21.47 7.91 -15.83
N VAL A 91 -20.24 7.40 -15.68
CA VAL A 91 -19.16 8.03 -14.91
C VAL A 91 -18.92 9.48 -15.32
N ASP A 92 -18.88 9.76 -16.62
CA ASP A 92 -18.61 11.10 -17.17
C ASP A 92 -19.61 12.15 -16.69
N GLN A 93 -20.87 11.74 -16.50
CA GLN A 93 -21.94 12.61 -16.02
C GLN A 93 -22.03 12.65 -14.49
N ALA A 94 -21.55 11.59 -13.82
CA ALA A 94 -21.70 11.41 -12.38
C ALA A 94 -20.53 11.98 -11.57
N HIS A 95 -19.31 12.01 -12.12
CA HIS A 95 -18.09 12.21 -11.31
C HIS A 95 -17.93 13.62 -10.73
N LEU A 96 -18.52 14.67 -11.32
CA LEU A 96 -18.29 16.05 -10.90
C LEU A 96 -18.79 16.31 -9.47
N ASN A 97 -17.88 16.74 -8.58
CA ASN A 97 -18.19 17.07 -7.18
C ASN A 97 -18.96 15.95 -6.47
N CYS A 98 -18.60 14.68 -6.69
CA CYS A 98 -19.37 13.52 -6.25
C CYS A 98 -18.66 12.69 -5.18
N LEU A 99 -19.38 12.32 -4.12
CA LEU A 99 -19.04 11.17 -3.30
C LEU A 99 -19.81 9.97 -3.87
N LEU A 100 -19.07 9.04 -4.46
CA LEU A 100 -19.61 7.79 -4.98
C LEU A 100 -19.41 6.68 -3.95
N ILE A 101 -20.49 5.99 -3.59
CA ILE A 101 -20.44 4.82 -2.71
C ILE A 101 -20.78 3.59 -3.54
N HIS A 102 -19.92 2.57 -3.49
CA HIS A 102 -20.18 1.28 -4.12
C HIS A 102 -20.23 0.21 -3.03
N ILE A 103 -21.43 -0.25 -2.70
CA ILE A 103 -21.63 -1.36 -1.77
C ILE A 103 -21.68 -2.67 -2.54
N GLN A 104 -21.02 -3.70 -2.04
CA GLN A 104 -20.94 -4.98 -2.74
C GLN A 104 -20.80 -6.16 -1.78
N LEU A 105 -21.14 -7.33 -2.31
CA LEU A 105 -20.77 -8.63 -1.78
C LEU A 105 -20.27 -9.45 -2.96
N ASN A 106 -18.97 -9.39 -3.20
CA ASN A 106 -18.35 -9.93 -4.39
C ASN A 106 -17.13 -10.78 -4.02
N PRO A 107 -16.99 -12.01 -4.55
CA PRO A 107 -15.81 -12.82 -4.33
C PRO A 107 -14.53 -12.20 -4.92
N LYS A 108 -14.66 -11.40 -5.98
CA LYS A 108 -13.56 -10.76 -6.71
C LYS A 108 -13.87 -9.27 -6.97
N PRO A 109 -13.88 -8.40 -5.94
CA PRO A 109 -14.26 -6.98 -6.04
C PRO A 109 -13.36 -6.15 -6.98
N ALA A 110 -12.18 -6.67 -7.28
CA ALA A 110 -11.20 -6.07 -8.17
C ALA A 110 -11.11 -6.74 -9.56
N HIS A 111 -12.04 -7.64 -9.88
CA HIS A 111 -12.13 -8.18 -11.25
C HIS A 111 -12.34 -7.04 -12.26
N ALA A 112 -11.74 -7.17 -13.45
CA ALA A 112 -11.73 -6.13 -14.47
C ALA A 112 -13.13 -5.55 -14.78
N ASP A 113 -14.16 -6.41 -14.85
CA ASP A 113 -15.55 -5.95 -15.09
C ASP A 113 -16.07 -5.03 -13.98
N TYR A 114 -15.72 -5.30 -12.72
CA TYR A 114 -16.08 -4.46 -11.59
C TYR A 114 -15.17 -3.24 -11.45
N ALA A 115 -13.94 -3.31 -11.95
CA ALA A 115 -12.96 -2.22 -11.91
C ALA A 115 -13.10 -1.25 -13.10
N ALA A 116 -13.81 -1.61 -14.16
CA ALA A 116 -13.93 -0.82 -15.39
C ALA A 116 -14.42 0.61 -15.14
N TYR A 117 -15.47 0.79 -14.34
CA TYR A 117 -15.97 2.12 -13.99
C TYR A 117 -14.96 2.91 -13.13
N ARG A 118 -14.16 2.23 -12.28
CA ARG A 118 -13.09 2.85 -11.49
C ARG A 118 -11.95 3.34 -12.38
N ALA A 119 -11.56 2.55 -13.38
CA ALA A 119 -10.58 2.96 -14.36
C ALA A 119 -11.06 4.17 -15.18
N ARG A 120 -12.34 4.18 -15.58
CA ARG A 120 -12.95 5.37 -16.23
C ARG A 120 -12.96 6.56 -15.28
N LEU A 121 -13.35 6.36 -14.01
CA LEU A 121 -13.37 7.40 -12.99
C LEU A 121 -11.97 7.98 -12.76
N CYS A 122 -10.93 7.15 -12.72
CA CYS A 122 -9.56 7.62 -12.62
C CYS A 122 -9.17 8.53 -13.80
N THR A 123 -9.64 8.19 -14.99
CA THR A 123 -9.36 8.94 -16.22
C THR A 123 -10.01 10.32 -16.22
N VAL A 124 -11.31 10.41 -15.91
CA VAL A 124 -12.07 11.68 -16.00
C VAL A 124 -12.09 12.47 -14.69
N GLY A 125 -11.89 11.79 -13.57
CA GLY A 125 -11.99 12.31 -12.21
C GLY A 125 -10.72 12.97 -11.66
N THR A 126 -9.58 12.86 -12.36
CA THR A 126 -8.27 13.24 -11.79
C THR A 126 -8.19 14.72 -11.39
N SER A 127 -8.87 15.58 -12.15
CA SER A 127 -8.86 17.04 -11.94
C SER A 127 -10.14 17.56 -11.29
N SER A 128 -10.98 16.69 -10.73
CA SER A 128 -12.27 17.04 -10.15
C SER A 128 -12.38 16.60 -8.69
N HIS A 129 -13.38 17.15 -7.98
CA HIS A 129 -13.63 16.84 -6.58
C HIS A 129 -14.47 15.57 -6.46
N VAL A 130 -13.86 14.42 -6.74
CA VAL A 130 -14.55 13.13 -6.67
C VAL A 130 -13.88 12.20 -5.68
N GLU A 131 -14.67 11.42 -4.95
CA GLU A 131 -14.20 10.40 -4.02
C GLU A 131 -15.02 9.13 -4.28
N LEU A 132 -14.38 7.95 -4.24
CA LEU A 132 -15.07 6.67 -4.39
C LEU A 132 -14.81 5.81 -3.15
N LEU A 133 -15.87 5.42 -2.44
CA LEU A 133 -15.80 4.48 -1.33
C LEU A 133 -16.42 3.14 -1.75
N CYS A 134 -15.58 2.11 -1.90
CA CYS A 134 -16.00 0.74 -2.15
C CYS A 134 -16.07 -0.04 -0.83
N LEU A 135 -17.23 -0.62 -0.53
CA LEU A 135 -17.48 -1.40 0.68
C LEU A 135 -17.91 -2.81 0.29
N ASN A 136 -17.05 -3.80 0.52
CA ASN A 136 -17.36 -5.22 0.29
C ASN A 136 -17.56 -5.92 1.63
N TRP A 137 -18.79 -6.39 1.90
CA TRP A 137 -19.26 -6.66 3.26
C TRP A 137 -18.43 -7.69 4.03
N ALA A 138 -18.02 -8.81 3.44
CA ALA A 138 -17.28 -9.81 4.24
C ALA A 138 -16.23 -10.56 3.43
N LYS A 139 -15.16 -10.98 4.11
CA LYS A 139 -14.26 -12.05 3.66
C LYS A 139 -14.81 -13.41 4.09
N ASN A 140 -14.37 -14.48 3.42
CA ASN A 140 -14.67 -15.88 3.77
C ASN A 140 -16.16 -16.16 4.02
N VAL A 141 -17.02 -15.71 3.10
CA VAL A 141 -18.46 -15.96 3.17
C VAL A 141 -18.74 -17.46 3.14
N ASN A 142 -19.62 -17.92 4.03
CA ASN A 142 -20.12 -19.30 4.06
C ASN A 142 -21.54 -19.37 3.51
N GLU A 143 -21.69 -19.93 2.31
CA GLU A 143 -22.97 -20.15 1.65
C GLU A 143 -23.57 -21.50 2.05
N VAL A 144 -24.79 -21.50 2.58
CA VAL A 144 -25.52 -22.72 2.94
C VAL A 144 -25.99 -23.43 1.67
N LYS A 145 -25.58 -24.69 1.44
CA LYS A 145 -25.93 -25.49 0.25
C LYS A 145 -27.08 -26.48 0.47
N GLY A 146 -27.72 -26.45 1.63
CA GLY A 146 -28.74 -27.43 2.06
C GLY A 146 -28.14 -28.70 2.65
N GLY A 147 -28.92 -29.45 3.44
CA GLY A 147 -28.46 -30.69 4.08
C GLY A 147 -27.29 -30.51 5.07
N GLY A 148 -27.19 -29.34 5.70
CA GLY A 148 -26.11 -29.01 6.64
C GLY A 148 -24.74 -28.73 6.00
N LYS A 149 -24.65 -28.64 4.66
CA LYS A 149 -23.40 -28.35 3.95
C LYS A 149 -23.23 -26.85 3.72
N PHE A 150 -21.97 -26.41 3.73
CA PHE A 150 -21.57 -25.04 3.43
C PHE A 150 -20.55 -25.02 2.29
N ALA A 151 -20.55 -23.97 1.48
CA ALA A 151 -19.48 -23.65 0.56
C ALA A 151 -18.83 -22.33 0.97
N GLU A 152 -17.51 -22.34 1.08
CA GLU A 152 -16.73 -21.15 1.43
C GLU A 152 -16.30 -20.41 0.16
N TRP A 153 -16.54 -19.10 0.10
CA TRP A 153 -16.22 -18.28 -1.08
C TRP A 153 -14.74 -17.90 -1.19
N LYS A 154 -13.93 -18.17 -0.16
CA LYS A 154 -12.49 -17.81 -0.05
C LYS A 154 -12.18 -16.38 -0.51
N ASN A 155 -13.13 -15.48 -0.32
CA ASN A 155 -13.06 -14.15 -0.89
C ASN A 155 -12.35 -13.17 0.04
N VAL A 156 -11.83 -12.11 -0.55
CA VAL A 156 -11.32 -10.96 0.20
C VAL A 156 -12.46 -9.98 0.50
N ALA A 157 -12.34 -9.23 1.61
CA ALA A 157 -13.16 -8.04 1.79
C ALA A 157 -12.73 -7.01 0.74
N GLY A 158 -11.55 -6.41 0.86
CA GLY A 158 -11.04 -5.52 -0.20
C GLY A 158 -11.84 -4.21 -0.33
N SER A 159 -12.49 -3.77 0.74
CA SER A 159 -13.05 -2.42 0.83
C SER A 159 -11.93 -1.38 0.71
N ALA A 160 -12.17 -0.32 -0.05
CA ALA A 160 -11.17 0.70 -0.34
C ALA A 160 -11.80 2.07 -0.59
N TRP A 161 -11.07 3.11 -0.20
CA TRP A 161 -11.42 4.50 -0.51
C TRP A 161 -10.42 5.07 -1.52
N TYR A 162 -10.93 5.56 -2.65
CA TYR A 162 -10.13 6.14 -3.71
C TYR A 162 -10.33 7.65 -3.76
N ALA A 163 -9.21 8.38 -3.88
CA ALA A 163 -9.19 9.83 -3.96
C ALA A 163 -8.20 10.34 -5.03
N PRO A 164 -8.49 11.49 -5.67
CA PRO A 164 -7.65 12.06 -6.70
C PRO A 164 -6.32 12.58 -6.13
N PRO A 165 -5.30 12.78 -6.98
CA PRO A 165 -3.91 13.04 -6.55
C PRO A 165 -3.71 14.31 -5.73
N SER A 166 -4.64 15.28 -5.83
CA SER A 166 -4.55 16.56 -5.12
C SER A 166 -4.92 16.45 -3.63
N LYS A 167 -5.57 15.36 -3.22
CA LYS A 167 -6.18 15.22 -1.88
C LYS A 167 -5.21 14.77 -0.79
N PHE A 168 -4.12 14.07 -1.14
CA PHE A 168 -3.25 13.46 -0.13
C PHE A 168 -1.77 13.75 -0.39
N GLY A 169 -1.11 14.31 0.62
CA GLY A 169 0.33 14.39 0.71
C GLY A 169 0.79 13.10 1.37
N ALA A 170 1.45 12.24 0.61
CA ALA A 170 1.95 10.93 1.06
C ALA A 170 3.12 11.06 2.05
N ASP A 171 2.86 11.68 3.20
CA ASP A 171 3.79 11.80 4.32
C ASP A 171 3.95 10.44 5.02
N ASP A 172 5.19 10.07 5.32
CA ASP A 172 5.51 8.78 5.93
C ASP A 172 4.84 8.59 7.29
N SER A 173 4.86 9.62 8.14
CA SER A 173 4.31 9.54 9.49
C SER A 173 2.80 9.30 9.45
N LEU A 174 2.12 9.97 8.53
CA LEU A 174 0.70 9.81 8.29
C LEU A 174 0.38 8.42 7.72
N ILE A 175 1.19 7.91 6.78
CA ILE A 175 1.00 6.56 6.22
C ILE A 175 1.20 5.49 7.28
N ASP A 176 2.20 5.63 8.14
CA ASP A 176 2.46 4.69 9.24
C ASP A 176 1.33 4.75 10.29
N GLU A 177 0.83 5.94 10.62
CA GLU A 177 -0.34 6.10 11.49
C GLU A 177 -1.58 5.42 10.90
N LEU A 178 -1.92 5.72 9.63
CA LEU A 178 -3.04 5.11 8.93
C LEU A 178 -2.90 3.58 8.89
N HIS A 179 -1.70 3.06 8.62
CA HIS A 179 -1.44 1.62 8.61
C HIS A 179 -1.77 1.00 9.98
N ARG A 180 -1.24 1.55 11.08
CA ARG A 180 -1.51 1.05 12.44
C ARG A 180 -2.99 1.09 12.80
N ARG A 181 -3.73 2.05 12.23
CA ARG A 181 -5.18 2.24 12.42
C ARG A 181 -6.05 1.45 11.41
N GLY A 182 -5.44 0.64 10.54
CA GLY A 182 -6.18 -0.25 9.64
C GLY A 182 -6.63 0.37 8.31
N LEU A 183 -6.00 1.48 7.89
CA LEU A 183 -6.12 2.04 6.55
C LEU A 183 -4.79 1.89 5.80
N TYR A 184 -4.75 0.98 4.84
CA TYR A 184 -3.55 0.67 4.08
C TYR A 184 -3.48 1.50 2.80
N TYR A 185 -2.64 2.54 2.86
CA TYR A 185 -2.35 3.38 1.69
C TYR A 185 -1.65 2.60 0.58
N SER A 186 -2.07 2.83 -0.66
CA SER A 186 -1.48 2.36 -1.92
C SER A 186 -1.84 3.34 -3.05
N VAL A 187 -1.25 3.14 -4.22
CA VAL A 187 -1.42 4.00 -5.41
C VAL A 187 -2.04 3.19 -6.54
N LEU A 188 -3.17 3.68 -7.05
CA LEU A 188 -3.85 3.15 -8.24
C LEU A 188 -3.48 4.00 -9.45
N ALA A 189 -3.24 3.34 -10.59
CA ALA A 189 -2.95 4.01 -11.87
C ALA A 189 -1.86 5.09 -11.76
N GLN A 190 -0.82 4.83 -10.95
CA GLN A 190 0.34 5.71 -10.68
C GLN A 190 0.04 7.06 -10.02
N ARG A 191 -1.22 7.41 -9.78
CA ARG A 191 -1.58 8.77 -9.34
C ARG A 191 -2.67 8.80 -8.28
N TRP A 192 -3.65 7.91 -8.36
CA TRP A 192 -4.79 7.93 -7.44
C TRP A 192 -4.43 7.31 -6.10
N HIS A 193 -4.87 7.97 -5.04
CA HIS A 193 -4.69 7.48 -3.68
C HIS A 193 -5.74 6.43 -3.38
N SER A 194 -5.30 5.28 -2.85
CA SER A 194 -6.18 4.19 -2.45
C SER A 194 -5.91 3.85 -0.99
N PHE A 195 -6.95 3.80 -0.17
CA PHE A 195 -6.89 3.48 1.25
C PHE A 195 -7.72 2.22 1.48
N PHE A 196 -7.06 1.07 1.55
CA PHE A 196 -7.74 -0.21 1.80
C PHE A 196 -8.05 -0.35 3.28
N LEU A 197 -9.28 -0.74 3.59
CA LEU A 197 -9.70 -1.00 4.96
C LEU A 197 -9.21 -2.38 5.38
N ASN A 198 -8.79 -2.51 6.63
CA ASN A 198 -8.44 -3.79 7.24
C ASN A 198 -9.62 -4.80 7.14
N TYR A 199 -9.27 -6.07 6.89
CA TYR A 199 -10.24 -7.15 6.63
C TYR A 199 -10.84 -7.78 7.89
N GLU A 200 -10.56 -7.25 9.08
CA GLU A 200 -11.19 -7.64 10.34
C GLU A 200 -12.55 -6.95 10.52
N GLY A 201 -13.42 -7.56 11.34
CA GLY A 201 -14.61 -6.88 11.83
C GLY A 201 -14.20 -5.73 12.75
N GLN A 202 -14.52 -4.50 12.35
CA GLN A 202 -14.08 -3.29 13.04
C GLN A 202 -15.08 -2.15 12.89
N ILE A 203 -15.05 -1.23 13.85
CA ILE A 203 -15.68 0.08 13.76
C ILE A 203 -14.56 1.11 13.58
N LEU A 204 -14.71 2.01 12.62
CA LEU A 204 -13.77 3.09 12.35
C LEU A 204 -14.50 4.42 12.46
N GLN A 205 -14.03 5.31 13.35
CA GLN A 205 -14.39 6.71 13.33
C GLN A 205 -13.37 7.46 12.47
N LEU A 206 -13.85 8.06 11.38
CA LEU A 206 -13.01 8.69 10.38
C LEU A 206 -13.26 10.19 10.35
N GLN A 207 -12.17 10.96 10.38
CA GLN A 207 -12.18 12.36 10.00
C GLN A 207 -11.72 12.46 8.55
N LYS A 208 -12.42 13.24 7.72
CA LYS A 208 -12.04 13.45 6.33
C LYS A 208 -12.07 14.91 5.93
N GLN A 209 -11.27 15.24 4.93
CA GLN A 209 -11.43 16.51 4.23
C GLN A 209 -12.79 16.57 3.53
N LYS A 210 -13.45 17.73 3.55
CA LYS A 210 -14.66 17.95 2.75
C LYS A 210 -14.38 17.65 1.26
N LEU A 211 -15.36 17.09 0.57
CA LEU A 211 -15.23 16.73 -0.83
C LEU A 211 -14.90 17.97 -1.68
N LEU A 212 -15.70 19.01 -1.49
CA LEU A 212 -15.57 20.34 -2.09
C LEU A 212 -15.68 21.39 -0.98
N PHE A 213 -14.96 22.49 -1.16
CA PHE A 213 -15.13 23.70 -0.36
C PHE A 213 -15.36 24.88 -1.29
N ALA A 214 -16.41 25.66 -1.03
CA ALA A 214 -16.68 26.88 -1.79
C ALA A 214 -15.97 28.06 -1.13
N GLY A 215 -15.12 28.77 -1.88
CA GLY A 215 -14.39 29.96 -1.42
C GLY A 215 -12.87 29.78 -1.44
N GLU A 216 -12.18 30.90 -1.23
CA GLU A 216 -10.72 30.91 -1.13
C GLU A 216 -10.24 30.17 0.12
N GLN A 217 -9.18 29.38 -0.03
CA GLN A 217 -8.49 28.75 1.08
C GLN A 217 -7.04 29.24 1.10
N ALA A 218 -6.61 29.78 2.24
CA ALA A 218 -5.22 30.19 2.43
C ALA A 218 -4.26 28.99 2.34
N ILE A 219 -4.67 27.84 2.88
CA ILE A 219 -3.93 26.57 2.84
C ILE A 219 -4.95 25.43 2.72
N VAL A 220 -4.76 24.54 1.76
CA VAL A 220 -5.53 23.29 1.65
C VAL A 220 -4.74 22.18 2.33
N PRO A 221 -5.17 21.64 3.48
CA PRO A 221 -4.51 20.51 4.09
C PRO A 221 -4.55 19.32 3.13
N LYS A 222 -3.39 18.72 2.84
CA LYS A 222 -3.32 17.49 2.04
C LYS A 222 -3.47 16.24 2.91
N ASN A 223 -4.28 16.33 3.96
CA ASN A 223 -4.68 15.19 4.76
C ASN A 223 -6.11 14.81 4.36
N PHE A 224 -6.21 13.80 3.50
CA PHE A 224 -7.48 13.32 2.98
C PHE A 224 -8.35 12.70 4.05
N VAL A 225 -7.77 11.83 4.88
CA VAL A 225 -8.45 11.01 5.87
C VAL A 225 -7.55 10.76 7.08
N ALA A 226 -8.13 10.79 8.27
CA ALA A 226 -7.53 10.35 9.51
C ALA A 226 -8.47 9.37 10.21
N VAL A 227 -7.92 8.44 10.99
CA VAL A 227 -8.68 7.51 11.83
C VAL A 227 -8.62 8.04 13.25
N GLU A 228 -9.72 8.58 13.75
CA GLU A 228 -9.82 9.12 15.11
C GLU A 228 -9.88 7.98 16.13
N GLU A 229 -10.69 6.97 15.84
CA GLU A 229 -10.86 5.79 16.69
C GLU A 229 -11.04 4.53 15.85
N ARG A 230 -10.47 3.44 16.35
CA ARG A 230 -10.69 2.09 15.84
C ARG A 230 -11.12 1.21 16.99
N SER A 231 -12.21 0.47 16.78
CA SER A 231 -12.69 -0.52 17.74
C SER A 231 -12.80 -1.90 17.11
N THR A 232 -12.41 -2.93 17.86
CA THR A 232 -12.51 -4.34 17.46
C THR A 232 -13.38 -5.11 18.44
N TRP A 233 -14.03 -6.16 17.95
CA TRP A 233 -14.85 -7.01 18.80
C TRP A 233 -13.97 -7.89 19.70
N ASN A 234 -14.11 -7.75 21.02
CA ASN A 234 -13.52 -8.67 21.98
C ASN A 234 -14.56 -9.74 22.37
N TYR A 235 -14.33 -10.97 21.91
CA TYR A 235 -15.19 -12.12 22.20
C TYR A 235 -15.24 -12.51 23.68
N ALA A 236 -14.16 -12.26 24.44
CA ALA A 236 -14.12 -12.57 25.86
C ALA A 236 -14.91 -11.56 26.69
N ALA A 237 -14.94 -10.30 26.26
CA ALA A 237 -15.67 -9.21 26.92
C ALA A 237 -17.08 -8.99 26.37
N ASP A 238 -17.45 -9.64 25.26
CA ASP A 238 -18.71 -9.43 24.52
C ASP A 238 -18.95 -7.94 24.19
N ALA A 239 -17.88 -7.23 23.85
CA ALA A 239 -17.88 -5.78 23.71
C ALA A 239 -16.92 -5.29 22.61
N TRP A 240 -17.20 -4.10 22.09
CA TRP A 240 -16.28 -3.36 21.23
C TRP A 240 -15.21 -2.68 22.08
N GLU A 241 -13.94 -2.94 21.78
CA GLU A 241 -12.80 -2.33 22.47
C GLU A 241 -12.08 -1.35 21.55
N ALA A 242 -11.97 -0.11 22.02
CA ALA A 242 -11.28 0.97 21.32
C ALA A 242 -9.75 0.88 21.46
N GLY A 243 -9.04 1.47 20.50
CA GLY A 243 -7.59 1.65 20.56
C GLY A 243 -6.75 0.48 20.06
N ALA A 244 -7.37 -0.57 19.51
CA ALA A 244 -6.67 -1.73 18.99
C ALA A 244 -5.81 -1.39 17.75
N ILE A 245 -4.55 -1.80 17.75
CA ILE A 245 -3.68 -1.78 16.56
C ILE A 245 -4.22 -2.80 15.54
N ALA A 246 -4.30 -2.39 14.28
CA ALA A 246 -4.83 -3.21 13.22
C ALA A 246 -3.91 -4.40 12.89
N HIS A 247 -4.49 -5.59 12.74
CA HIS A 247 -3.74 -6.78 12.35
C HIS A 247 -3.61 -6.85 10.83
N ASP A 248 -2.44 -6.46 10.31
CA ASP A 248 -2.12 -6.42 8.88
C ASP A 248 -1.78 -7.78 8.26
N GLY A 249 -1.64 -8.85 9.06
CA GLY A 249 -1.27 -10.20 8.59
C GLY A 249 0.24 -10.44 8.46
N PHE A 250 1.08 -9.43 8.65
CA PHE A 250 2.52 -9.52 8.43
C PHE A 250 3.21 -10.47 9.40
N ALA A 251 2.88 -10.39 10.70
CA ALA A 251 3.43 -11.29 11.71
C ALA A 251 3.10 -12.77 11.39
N ILE A 252 1.88 -13.05 10.91
CA ILE A 252 1.48 -14.40 10.47
C ILE A 252 2.30 -14.82 9.24
N ALA A 253 2.49 -13.95 8.26
CA ALA A 253 3.29 -14.27 7.07
C ALA A 253 4.74 -14.61 7.43
N LEU A 254 5.33 -13.89 8.39
CA LEU A 254 6.70 -14.10 8.86
C LEU A 254 6.93 -15.45 9.55
N THR A 255 5.88 -16.15 10.00
CA THR A 255 6.03 -17.51 10.59
C THR A 255 6.68 -18.51 9.64
N SER A 256 6.52 -18.30 8.33
CA SER A 256 7.16 -19.10 7.27
C SER A 256 8.62 -18.71 6.99
N TYR A 257 9.13 -17.65 7.62
CA TYR A 257 10.45 -17.06 7.37
C TYR A 257 11.19 -16.78 8.70
N GLN A 258 11.38 -17.83 9.51
CA GLN A 258 11.86 -17.71 10.90
C GLN A 258 13.12 -16.86 11.06
N ALA A 259 14.09 -16.97 10.14
CA ALA A 259 15.36 -16.25 10.20
C ALA A 259 15.22 -14.71 10.15
N ILE A 260 14.14 -14.19 9.56
CA ILE A 260 13.87 -12.75 9.43
C ILE A 260 12.70 -12.27 10.28
N ALA A 261 11.96 -13.18 10.92
CA ALA A 261 10.68 -12.88 11.55
C ALA A 261 10.79 -11.83 12.68
N GLY A 262 11.65 -12.08 13.67
CA GLY A 262 11.83 -11.15 14.80
C GLY A 262 12.29 -9.76 14.37
N PRO A 263 13.42 -9.64 13.64
CA PRO A 263 13.92 -8.35 13.19
C PRO A 263 12.94 -7.57 12.31
N LEU A 264 12.30 -8.21 11.34
CA LEU A 264 11.34 -7.51 10.47
C LEU A 264 10.06 -7.11 11.20
N GLN A 265 9.59 -7.93 12.14
CA GLN A 265 8.45 -7.55 12.97
C GLN A 265 8.77 -6.30 13.82
N GLN A 266 9.96 -6.24 14.43
CA GLN A 266 10.39 -5.06 15.18
C GLN A 266 10.48 -3.83 14.27
N THR A 267 11.09 -3.95 13.09
CA THR A 267 11.17 -2.85 12.11
C THR A 267 9.77 -2.39 11.69
N SER A 268 8.83 -3.32 11.45
CA SER A 268 7.46 -3.00 11.07
C SER A 268 6.68 -2.26 12.17
N GLN A 269 6.92 -2.59 13.45
CA GLN A 269 6.29 -1.89 14.57
C GLN A 269 6.75 -0.43 14.65
N ALA A 270 8.04 -0.19 14.39
CA ALA A 270 8.59 1.16 14.31
C ALA A 270 8.05 1.92 13.09
N SER A 271 8.17 1.32 11.89
CA SER A 271 7.67 1.89 10.63
C SER A 271 7.48 0.78 9.59
N PRO A 272 6.22 0.47 9.18
CA PRO A 272 5.96 -0.43 8.07
C PRO A 272 6.70 0.01 6.79
N LEU A 273 6.79 1.33 6.54
CA LEU A 273 7.54 1.88 5.41
C LEU A 273 9.03 1.52 5.41
N ALA A 274 9.66 1.45 6.59
CA ALA A 274 11.07 1.04 6.69
C ALA A 274 11.29 -0.40 6.19
N VAL A 275 10.35 -1.31 6.45
CA VAL A 275 10.39 -2.67 5.90
C VAL A 275 10.27 -2.65 4.38
N GLU A 276 9.30 -1.91 3.83
CA GLU A 276 9.09 -1.83 2.38
C GLU A 276 10.36 -1.32 1.67
N ARG A 277 10.99 -0.27 2.21
CA ARG A 277 12.19 0.35 1.63
C ARG A 277 13.44 -0.51 1.79
N ALA A 278 13.62 -1.17 2.93
CA ALA A 278 14.73 -2.09 3.13
C ALA A 278 14.69 -3.23 2.10
N ILE A 279 13.50 -3.77 1.85
CA ILE A 279 13.27 -4.82 0.86
C ILE A 279 13.36 -4.29 -0.57
N GLU A 280 12.95 -3.04 -0.83
CA GLU A 280 13.12 -2.40 -2.14
C GLU A 280 14.60 -2.26 -2.53
N ILE A 281 15.47 -1.87 -1.60
CA ILE A 281 16.93 -1.86 -1.86
C ILE A 281 17.42 -3.28 -2.13
N LEU A 282 16.98 -4.26 -1.33
CA LEU A 282 17.42 -5.65 -1.46
C LEU A 282 17.18 -6.21 -2.86
N VAL A 283 16.08 -5.83 -3.51
CA VAL A 283 15.72 -6.31 -4.85
C VAL A 283 16.17 -5.39 -5.99
N GLY A 284 16.87 -4.29 -5.68
CA GLY A 284 17.31 -3.29 -6.66
C GLY A 284 16.20 -2.27 -6.98
N PRO A 285 16.28 -1.03 -6.47
CA PRO A 285 15.21 -0.06 -6.61
C PRO A 285 15.09 0.43 -8.06
N ARG A 286 13.85 0.60 -8.55
CA ARG A 286 13.57 1.02 -9.94
C ARG A 286 13.32 2.52 -10.13
N GLY A 287 12.98 3.26 -9.09
CA GLY A 287 12.75 4.71 -9.12
C GLY A 287 13.98 5.57 -9.44
N ASN A 288 13.85 6.89 -9.40
CA ASN A 288 14.95 7.83 -9.62
C ASN A 288 16.01 7.69 -8.50
N PRO A 289 17.33 7.69 -8.80
CA PRO A 289 18.39 7.64 -7.80
C PRO A 289 18.19 8.54 -6.57
N THR A 290 17.67 9.76 -6.75
CA THR A 290 17.53 10.73 -5.66
C THR A 290 16.22 10.62 -4.89
N THR A 291 15.21 9.95 -5.44
CA THR A 291 13.84 9.94 -4.87
C THR A 291 13.15 8.58 -4.87
N TRP A 292 13.83 7.48 -5.24
CA TRP A 292 13.22 6.14 -5.32
C TRP A 292 12.51 5.70 -4.04
N TYR A 293 12.95 6.21 -2.88
CA TYR A 293 12.36 5.91 -1.56
C TYR A 293 11.04 6.66 -1.31
N ALA A 294 10.64 7.57 -2.19
CA ALA A 294 9.33 8.21 -2.16
C ALA A 294 8.25 7.17 -2.47
N VAL A 295 7.12 7.27 -1.76
CA VAL A 295 6.08 6.22 -1.76
C VAL A 295 5.48 5.99 -3.16
N ASN A 296 5.40 7.02 -3.99
CA ASN A 296 4.93 6.94 -5.37
C ASN A 296 5.92 6.22 -6.32
N GLU A 297 7.17 5.99 -5.91
CA GLU A 297 8.19 5.30 -6.69
C GLU A 297 8.46 3.87 -6.20
N LEU A 298 7.92 3.49 -5.03
CA LEU A 298 8.04 2.14 -4.48
C LEU A 298 7.08 1.18 -5.21
N ASP A 299 7.63 0.09 -5.78
CA ASP A 299 6.84 -0.96 -6.43
C ASP A 299 5.80 -1.58 -5.48
N ALA A 300 6.12 -1.66 -4.18
CA ALA A 300 5.25 -2.21 -3.16
C ALA A 300 3.96 -1.38 -2.93
N PHE A 301 3.98 -0.08 -3.23
CA PHE A 301 2.83 0.80 -3.08
C PHE A 301 1.97 0.89 -4.34
N GLN A 302 2.47 0.43 -5.49
CA GLN A 302 1.66 0.36 -6.69
C GLN A 302 0.74 -0.85 -6.61
N LEU A 303 -0.56 -0.62 -6.76
CA LEU A 303 -1.50 -1.72 -6.91
C LEU A 303 -1.21 -2.49 -8.19
N ASP A 304 -1.53 -3.77 -8.17
CA ASP A 304 -1.60 -4.53 -9.41
C ASP A 304 -2.62 -3.91 -10.37
N ARG A 305 -2.29 -3.86 -11.66
CA ARG A 305 -3.10 -3.13 -12.65
C ARG A 305 -4.40 -3.84 -12.97
N ASP A 306 -4.40 -5.17 -12.91
CA ASP A 306 -5.51 -5.99 -13.41
C ASP A 306 -6.40 -6.46 -12.26
N GLU A 307 -5.80 -6.75 -11.10
CA GLU A 307 -6.54 -7.24 -9.93
C GLU A 307 -6.57 -6.27 -8.74
N GLU A 308 -6.02 -5.06 -8.85
CA GLU A 308 -5.90 -4.08 -7.74
C GLU A 308 -5.36 -4.71 -6.43
N SER A 309 -4.57 -5.78 -6.53
CA SER A 309 -4.06 -6.51 -5.37
C SER A 309 -2.92 -5.72 -4.73
N ILE A 310 -2.93 -5.63 -3.40
CA ILE A 310 -1.92 -4.90 -2.62
C ILE A 310 -0.57 -5.62 -2.72
N ARG A 311 0.50 -4.87 -3.02
CA ARG A 311 1.87 -5.39 -3.12
C ARG A 311 2.74 -5.13 -1.89
N ARG A 312 2.23 -4.37 -0.93
CA ARG A 312 2.92 -4.01 0.33
C ARG A 312 3.28 -5.24 1.13
N VAL A 313 4.56 -5.50 1.35
CA VAL A 313 5.06 -6.65 2.11
C VAL A 313 4.58 -6.60 3.57
N THR A 314 4.26 -5.43 4.10
CA THR A 314 3.69 -5.29 5.45
C THR A 314 2.19 -5.52 5.53
N VAL A 315 1.50 -5.75 4.41
CA VAL A 315 0.04 -6.01 4.37
C VAL A 315 -0.22 -7.38 3.76
N HIS A 316 -0.57 -8.37 4.60
CA HIS A 316 -0.67 -9.80 4.29
C HIS A 316 -2.01 -10.46 4.67
N GLN A 317 -3.09 -9.69 4.80
CA GLN A 317 -4.43 -10.24 5.09
C GLN A 317 -5.03 -11.05 3.92
N GLU A 318 -4.50 -10.87 2.72
CA GLU A 318 -4.86 -11.64 1.53
C GLU A 318 -3.88 -12.80 1.33
N ILE A 319 -4.41 -14.01 1.15
CA ILE A 319 -3.62 -15.25 1.18
C ILE A 319 -3.70 -16.10 -0.09
N GLU A 320 -4.61 -15.78 -1.02
CA GLU A 320 -4.84 -16.57 -2.25
C GLU A 320 -3.57 -16.58 -3.13
N PRO A 321 -2.87 -17.71 -3.28
CA PRO A 321 -1.55 -17.76 -3.91
C PRO A 321 -1.51 -17.26 -5.36
N THR A 322 -2.63 -17.37 -6.09
CA THR A 322 -2.70 -16.99 -7.50
C THR A 322 -2.76 -15.48 -7.72
N ARG A 323 -3.09 -14.70 -6.69
CA ARG A 323 -3.22 -13.24 -6.83
C ARG A 323 -1.85 -12.57 -6.98
N PRO A 324 -1.67 -11.63 -7.93
CA PRO A 324 -0.37 -11.02 -8.20
C PRO A 324 0.30 -10.38 -6.99
N GLY A 325 -0.46 -9.68 -6.14
CA GLY A 325 0.04 -9.06 -4.92
C GLY A 325 0.56 -10.07 -3.90
N VAL A 326 -0.10 -11.22 -3.74
CA VAL A 326 0.37 -12.32 -2.87
C VAL A 326 1.68 -12.89 -3.39
N ALA A 327 1.75 -13.18 -4.69
CA ALA A 327 2.97 -13.69 -5.31
C ALA A 327 4.14 -12.70 -5.17
N PHE A 328 3.89 -11.41 -5.39
CA PHE A 328 4.87 -10.34 -5.23
C PHE A 328 5.44 -10.30 -3.80
N ARG A 329 4.57 -10.26 -2.78
CA ARG A 329 4.98 -10.17 -1.38
C ARG A 329 5.79 -11.40 -0.95
N ARG A 330 5.32 -12.61 -1.33
CA ARG A 330 6.02 -13.87 -1.05
C ARG A 330 7.41 -13.92 -1.70
N LYS A 331 7.53 -13.54 -2.97
CA LYS A 331 8.83 -13.50 -3.67
C LYS A 331 9.82 -12.58 -2.94
N ARG A 332 9.36 -11.43 -2.46
CA ARG A 332 10.19 -10.46 -1.74
C ARG A 332 10.59 -10.94 -0.34
N LEU A 333 9.66 -11.54 0.41
CA LEU A 333 9.99 -12.15 1.71
C LEU A 333 10.95 -13.33 1.57
N GLN A 334 10.76 -14.16 0.55
CA GLN A 334 11.69 -15.23 0.23
C GLN A 334 13.08 -14.65 -0.09
N ARG A 335 13.15 -13.57 -0.87
CA ARG A 335 14.43 -12.90 -1.17
C ARG A 335 15.13 -12.38 0.09
N ALA A 336 14.39 -11.76 1.00
CA ALA A 336 14.91 -11.29 2.29
C ALA A 336 15.41 -12.46 3.15
N HIS A 337 14.67 -13.55 3.18
CA HIS A 337 15.03 -14.76 3.91
C HIS A 337 16.30 -15.42 3.34
N ASP A 338 16.40 -15.53 2.02
CA ASP A 338 17.57 -16.09 1.35
C ASP A 338 18.80 -15.18 1.50
N ALA A 339 18.61 -13.86 1.55
CA ALA A 339 19.70 -12.92 1.76
C ALA A 339 20.37 -13.09 3.13
N ILE A 340 19.62 -13.42 4.20
CA ILE A 340 20.23 -13.71 5.50
C ILE A 340 21.15 -14.93 5.43
N ARG A 341 20.84 -15.93 4.59
CA ARG A 341 21.67 -17.14 4.40
C ARG A 341 22.95 -16.88 3.62
N LEU A 342 23.17 -15.67 3.12
CA LEU A 342 24.44 -15.29 2.48
C LEU A 342 25.61 -15.33 3.48
N THR A 343 25.35 -15.19 4.78
CA THR A 343 26.35 -15.31 5.86
C THR A 343 26.87 -16.74 6.00
N GLU A 344 26.07 -17.72 5.61
CA GLU A 344 26.39 -19.16 5.64
C GLU A 344 26.97 -19.64 4.30
N SER A 345 27.08 -18.74 3.32
CA SER A 345 27.47 -19.05 1.95
C SER A 345 28.86 -18.48 1.61
N PRO A 346 29.60 -19.08 0.65
CA PRO A 346 30.92 -18.60 0.24
C PRO A 346 30.81 -17.37 -0.68
N VAL A 347 30.15 -16.31 -0.21
CA VAL A 347 30.05 -15.04 -0.93
C VAL A 347 31.41 -14.35 -0.88
N PRO A 348 31.97 -13.87 -2.02
CA PRO A 348 33.23 -13.15 -2.05
C PRO A 348 33.03 -11.70 -1.57
N TRP A 349 32.73 -11.51 -0.29
CA TRP A 349 32.43 -10.21 0.31
C TRP A 349 33.57 -9.19 0.08
N PRO A 350 33.30 -8.04 -0.55
CA PRO A 350 34.27 -6.95 -0.65
C PRO A 350 34.78 -6.52 0.73
N ALA A 351 36.08 -6.21 0.84
CA ALA A 351 36.71 -5.88 2.12
C ALA A 351 35.98 -4.77 2.92
N PRO A 352 35.43 -3.71 2.29
CA PRO A 352 34.66 -2.71 3.00
C PRO A 352 33.38 -3.20 3.69
N VAL A 353 32.72 -4.25 3.19
CA VAL A 353 31.46 -4.82 3.71
C VAL A 353 31.60 -6.23 4.28
N ARG A 354 32.83 -6.66 4.57
CA ARG A 354 33.12 -8.02 5.06
C ARG A 354 32.42 -8.34 6.39
N ASP A 355 32.13 -7.33 7.19
CA ASP A 355 31.36 -7.41 8.43
C ASP A 355 29.93 -7.96 8.21
N LEU A 356 29.36 -7.83 7.00
CA LEU A 356 28.07 -8.45 6.67
C LEU A 356 28.14 -9.99 6.67
N ALA A 357 29.32 -10.59 6.47
CA ALA A 357 29.50 -12.04 6.53
C ALA A 357 29.25 -12.59 7.94
N GLU A 358 29.44 -11.76 8.98
CA GLU A 358 29.25 -12.13 10.39
C GLU A 358 27.79 -12.03 10.84
N GLY A 359 26.90 -11.57 9.96
CA GLY A 359 25.49 -11.36 10.25
C GLY A 359 25.05 -9.91 10.04
N PHE A 360 23.78 -9.74 9.71
CA PHE A 360 23.16 -8.42 9.59
C PHE A 360 21.64 -8.51 9.85
N ARG A 361 21.03 -7.36 10.07
CA ARG A 361 19.56 -7.20 10.14
C ARG A 361 19.08 -6.17 9.15
N PHE A 362 17.85 -6.32 8.67
CA PHE A 362 17.21 -5.31 7.82
C PHE A 362 16.80 -4.09 8.62
N ALA A 363 17.25 -2.92 8.18
CA ALA A 363 16.92 -1.64 8.76
C ALA A 363 17.02 -0.55 7.70
N TRP A 364 16.05 0.37 7.67
CA TRP A 364 16.06 1.53 6.80
C TRP A 364 15.78 2.79 7.60
N ARG A 365 16.47 3.87 7.28
CA ARG A 365 16.34 5.17 7.95
C ARG A 365 16.31 6.29 6.93
N ARG A 366 15.55 7.35 7.21
CA ARG A 366 15.39 8.49 6.30
C ARG A 366 16.68 9.27 6.13
N GLU A 367 17.53 9.32 7.15
CA GLU A 367 18.82 10.02 7.15
C GLU A 367 19.86 9.29 6.29
N ALA A 368 19.67 7.98 6.11
CA ALA A 368 20.53 7.08 5.37
C ALA A 368 19.69 6.29 4.33
N PRO A 369 19.00 6.99 3.40
CA PRO A 369 17.89 6.42 2.66
C PRO A 369 18.31 5.35 1.66
N HIS A 370 19.61 5.19 1.40
CA HIS A 370 20.18 4.23 0.46
C HIS A 370 20.73 2.96 1.12
N HIS A 371 20.60 2.82 2.44
CA HIS A 371 21.06 1.64 3.18
C HIS A 371 19.86 0.83 3.69
N ASN A 372 19.98 -0.50 3.68
CA ASN A 372 18.91 -1.42 4.09
C ASN A 372 19.34 -2.47 5.12
N VAL A 373 20.62 -2.54 5.47
CA VAL A 373 21.12 -3.50 6.44
C VAL A 373 22.02 -2.84 7.47
N GLU A 374 21.97 -3.37 8.69
CA GLU A 374 22.90 -3.06 9.78
C GLU A 374 23.68 -4.34 10.12
N PRO A 375 25.02 -4.31 10.06
CA PRO A 375 25.87 -5.42 10.49
C PRO A 375 25.60 -5.78 11.96
N SER A 376 25.67 -7.07 12.29
CA SER A 376 25.55 -7.56 13.67
C SER A 376 26.83 -7.30 14.48
N ALA A 377 27.97 -7.12 13.81
CA ALA A 377 29.29 -6.91 14.40
C ALA A 377 30.14 -5.95 13.53
N GLY A 378 31.36 -5.63 13.95
CA GLY A 378 32.34 -4.89 13.14
C GLY A 378 32.21 -3.36 13.14
N GLY A 379 31.08 -2.78 13.57
CA GLY A 379 30.97 -1.34 13.85
C GLY A 379 31.07 -0.39 12.65
N ARG A 380 31.11 -0.89 11.40
CA ARG A 380 31.31 -0.09 10.18
C ARG A 380 30.05 0.63 9.67
N GLY A 381 28.99 0.65 10.47
CA GLY A 381 27.73 1.32 10.16
C GLY A 381 26.86 0.58 9.14
N SER A 382 25.72 1.19 8.78
CA SER A 382 24.76 0.61 7.84
C SER A 382 25.36 0.41 6.44
N ALA A 383 24.80 -0.54 5.69
CA ALA A 383 25.20 -0.85 4.32
C ALA A 383 23.99 -1.02 3.40
N ALA A 384 24.25 -0.91 2.10
CA ALA A 384 23.34 -1.16 1.02
C ALA A 384 23.66 -2.55 0.45
N LEU A 385 22.82 -3.53 0.80
CA LEU A 385 22.91 -4.89 0.29
C LEU A 385 21.81 -5.13 -0.73
N VAL A 386 22.19 -5.41 -1.97
CA VAL A 386 21.30 -5.92 -3.02
C VAL A 386 21.57 -7.40 -3.22
N PHE A 387 20.53 -8.20 -3.35
CA PHE A 387 20.64 -9.61 -3.70
C PHE A 387 19.81 -9.94 -4.94
N LEU A 388 20.47 -10.06 -6.09
CA LEU A 388 19.82 -10.32 -7.38
C LEU A 388 19.63 -11.82 -7.69
N ALA A 389 20.23 -12.71 -6.88
CA ALA A 389 20.17 -14.18 -7.03
C ALA A 389 20.45 -14.65 -8.46
N ASP A 390 19.78 -15.71 -8.93
CA ASP A 390 20.00 -16.33 -10.24
C ASP A 390 19.39 -15.55 -11.42
N GLN A 391 18.73 -14.41 -11.18
CA GLN A 391 17.87 -13.76 -12.18
C GLN A 391 18.57 -12.66 -12.98
N ALA A 392 19.70 -12.14 -12.50
CA ALA A 392 20.34 -10.99 -13.13
C ALA A 392 21.44 -11.38 -14.10
N ASP A 393 21.46 -10.69 -15.24
CA ASP A 393 22.60 -10.67 -16.13
C ASP A 393 23.63 -9.61 -15.72
N ASP A 394 24.78 -9.57 -16.40
CA ASP A 394 25.86 -8.63 -16.04
C ASP A 394 25.43 -7.18 -16.25
N ALA A 395 24.56 -6.93 -17.24
CA ALA A 395 24.01 -5.62 -17.51
C ALA A 395 23.09 -5.16 -16.36
N GLU A 396 22.22 -6.02 -15.85
CA GLU A 396 21.37 -5.71 -14.69
C GLU A 396 22.21 -5.45 -13.44
N ILE A 397 23.25 -6.26 -13.19
CA ILE A 397 24.18 -6.07 -12.08
C ILE A 397 24.83 -4.68 -12.15
N ASP A 398 25.39 -4.31 -13.31
CA ASP A 398 26.05 -3.02 -13.49
C ASP A 398 25.07 -1.85 -13.43
N ILE A 399 23.86 -1.97 -14.01
CA ILE A 399 22.82 -0.95 -13.94
C ILE A 399 22.42 -0.68 -12.48
N VAL A 400 22.14 -1.73 -11.70
CA VAL A 400 21.74 -1.58 -10.30
C VAL A 400 22.88 -1.01 -9.46
N HIS A 401 24.10 -1.50 -9.64
CA HIS A 401 25.29 -1.02 -8.93
C HIS A 401 25.56 0.46 -9.24
N GLN A 402 25.59 0.85 -10.52
CA GLN A 402 25.84 2.23 -10.94
C GLN A 402 24.78 3.18 -10.39
N LYS A 403 23.51 2.77 -10.45
CA LYS A 403 22.38 3.57 -9.96
C LYS A 403 22.46 3.82 -8.46
N LEU A 404 22.71 2.79 -7.67
CA LEU A 404 22.85 2.93 -6.21
C LEU A 404 24.11 3.71 -5.87
N THR A 405 25.20 3.53 -6.61
CA THR A 405 26.41 4.34 -6.45
C THR A 405 26.09 5.82 -6.66
N GLN A 406 25.40 6.18 -7.74
CA GLN A 406 25.01 7.55 -8.03
C GLN A 406 24.12 8.12 -6.91
N ALA A 407 23.16 7.34 -6.43
CA ALA A 407 22.25 7.72 -5.36
C ALA A 407 23.00 8.01 -4.04
N ILE A 408 23.84 7.07 -3.62
CA ILE A 408 24.65 7.15 -2.40
C ILE A 408 25.61 8.33 -2.44
N VAL A 409 26.34 8.50 -3.55
CA VAL A 409 27.29 9.61 -3.75
C VAL A 409 26.56 10.95 -3.73
N GLY A 410 25.45 11.07 -4.46
CA GLY A 410 24.66 12.30 -4.50
C GLY A 410 24.15 12.71 -3.12
N HIS A 411 23.66 11.74 -2.34
CA HIS A 411 23.22 11.98 -0.97
C HIS A 411 24.38 12.37 -0.05
N ALA A 412 25.49 11.61 -0.08
CA ALA A 412 26.67 11.87 0.76
C ALA A 412 27.26 13.27 0.50
N LEU A 413 27.39 13.66 -0.78
CA LEU A 413 27.83 14.99 -1.18
C LEU A 413 26.89 16.08 -0.66
N SER A 414 25.57 15.91 -0.83
CA SER A 414 24.58 16.89 -0.38
C SER A 414 24.62 17.08 1.15
N VAL A 415 24.76 15.99 1.90
CA VAL A 415 24.90 16.00 3.37
C VAL A 415 26.19 16.71 3.77
N ALA A 416 27.33 16.34 3.17
CA ALA A 416 28.62 16.92 3.50
C ALA A 416 28.70 18.42 3.20
N ILE A 417 28.11 18.88 2.08
CA ILE A 417 28.02 20.32 1.75
C ILE A 417 27.18 21.05 2.80
N ARG A 418 26.02 20.51 3.16
CA ARG A 418 25.14 21.10 4.17
C ARG A 418 25.81 21.21 5.53
N ASP A 419 26.64 20.23 5.87
CA ASP A 419 27.37 20.18 7.13
C ASP A 419 28.68 21.02 7.09
N GLY A 420 28.95 21.73 5.99
CA GLY A 420 30.06 22.68 5.87
C GLY A 420 31.44 22.04 5.71
N LYS A 421 31.51 20.80 5.23
CA LYS A 421 32.77 20.06 5.06
C LYS A 421 33.66 20.66 3.98
N SER A 422 34.97 20.62 4.20
CA SER A 422 36.01 21.04 3.25
C SER A 422 36.18 20.05 2.07
N GLY A 423 36.99 20.40 1.06
CA GLY A 423 37.17 19.59 -0.16
C GLY A 423 37.67 18.16 0.10
N ASP A 424 38.61 17.99 1.03
CA ASP A 424 39.14 16.67 1.38
C ASP A 424 38.11 15.86 2.18
N GLU A 425 37.40 16.52 3.11
CA GLU A 425 36.34 15.90 3.91
C GLU A 425 35.11 15.50 3.07
N LEU A 426 34.84 16.24 1.98
CA LEU A 426 33.81 15.90 0.99
C LEU A 426 34.18 14.62 0.24
N THR A 427 35.42 14.55 -0.25
CA THR A 427 35.94 13.38 -0.98
C THR A 427 35.91 12.14 -0.10
N ASP A 428 36.37 12.28 1.15
CA ASP A 428 36.39 11.22 2.15
C ASP A 428 34.96 10.77 2.54
N ALA A 429 33.99 11.69 2.65
CA ALA A 429 32.59 11.34 2.86
C ALA A 429 31.98 10.55 1.68
N ILE A 430 32.31 10.91 0.44
CA ILE A 430 31.86 10.21 -0.76
C ILE A 430 32.41 8.79 -0.80
N VAL A 431 33.72 8.64 -0.60
CA VAL A 431 34.41 7.35 -0.64
C VAL A 431 33.85 6.41 0.42
N ARG A 432 33.72 6.88 1.68
CA ARG A 432 33.13 6.07 2.76
C ARG A 432 31.69 5.64 2.49
N ALA A 433 30.90 6.48 1.83
CA ALA A 433 29.52 6.13 1.50
C ALA A 433 29.47 5.03 0.42
N GLN A 434 30.31 5.12 -0.61
CA GLN A 434 30.43 4.10 -1.66
C GLN A 434 30.95 2.77 -1.12
N ASP A 435 31.85 2.82 -0.13
CA ASP A 435 32.43 1.65 0.53
C ASP A 435 31.39 0.74 1.18
N ARG A 436 30.16 1.21 1.38
CA ARG A 436 29.07 0.46 2.02
C ARG A 436 28.02 -0.07 1.03
N LEU A 437 28.32 -0.15 -0.27
CA LEU A 437 27.47 -0.78 -1.28
C LEU A 437 27.97 -2.18 -1.68
N CYS A 438 27.07 -3.16 -1.68
CA CYS A 438 27.34 -4.51 -2.18
C CYS A 438 26.14 -5.07 -2.95
N VAL A 439 26.39 -5.53 -4.17
CA VAL A 439 25.43 -6.28 -5.00
C VAL A 439 25.88 -7.73 -5.08
N VAL A 440 25.13 -8.62 -4.45
CA VAL A 440 25.36 -10.07 -4.48
C VAL A 440 24.46 -10.70 -5.53
N PHE A 441 25.01 -11.63 -6.31
CA PHE A 441 24.31 -12.34 -7.37
C PHE A 441 24.80 -13.79 -7.44
N ARG A 442 24.11 -14.64 -8.22
CA ARG A 442 24.48 -16.04 -8.39
C ARG A 442 24.63 -16.40 -9.87
N ARG A 443 25.72 -17.07 -10.22
CA ARG A 443 26.07 -17.54 -11.57
C ARG A 443 26.60 -18.97 -11.48
N ASP A 444 26.05 -19.88 -12.26
CA ASP A 444 26.50 -21.28 -12.33
C ASP A 444 26.67 -21.92 -10.94
N ASN A 445 25.68 -21.71 -10.07
CA ASN A 445 25.66 -22.12 -8.66
C ASN A 445 26.68 -21.45 -7.73
N ASN A 446 27.52 -20.53 -8.20
CA ASN A 446 28.47 -19.77 -7.39
C ASN A 446 27.97 -18.37 -7.07
N TYR A 447 28.32 -17.87 -5.89
CA TYR A 447 28.04 -16.48 -5.51
C TYR A 447 29.10 -15.54 -6.10
N GLY A 448 28.63 -14.45 -6.68
CA GLY A 448 29.43 -13.29 -7.05
C GLY A 448 29.04 -12.08 -6.22
N ALA A 449 29.97 -11.14 -6.06
CA ALA A 449 29.71 -9.87 -5.41
C ALA A 449 30.34 -8.74 -6.22
N ARG A 450 29.59 -7.66 -6.38
CA ARG A 450 30.04 -6.39 -6.97
C ARG A 450 29.99 -5.32 -5.88
N GLY A 451 31.10 -4.63 -5.71
CA GLY A 451 31.26 -3.56 -4.73
C GLY A 451 32.57 -2.81 -4.97
N PRO A 452 33.01 -1.99 -4.01
CA PRO A 452 34.22 -1.20 -4.12
C PRO A 452 35.45 -2.07 -4.39
N GLN A 453 36.30 -1.64 -5.32
CA GLN A 453 37.58 -2.27 -5.59
C GLN A 453 38.66 -1.63 -4.70
N GLY A 454 38.87 -2.20 -3.51
CA GLY A 454 39.87 -1.73 -2.55
C GLY A 454 39.27 -1.42 -1.18
N THR A 455 40.14 -1.10 -0.22
CA THR A 455 39.73 -0.63 1.10
C THR A 455 40.26 0.79 1.24
N ASN A 456 39.42 1.81 1.09
CA ASN A 456 39.82 3.19 1.35
C ASN A 456 39.55 3.56 2.82
N LEU A 457 39.86 2.63 3.73
CA LEU A 457 39.84 2.91 5.16
C LEU A 457 41.11 3.70 5.49
N ILE A 458 40.97 5.02 5.61
CA ILE A 458 41.85 5.80 6.48
C ILE A 458 41.39 5.53 7.92
N ASP A 459 41.59 4.30 8.38
CA ASP A 459 41.44 3.93 9.78
C ASP A 459 42.71 4.37 10.50
N ILE A 460 42.79 5.63 10.92
CA ILE A 460 43.55 6.15 12.08
C ILE A 460 43.34 7.69 12.12
N PRO A 461 42.86 8.29 13.22
CA PRO A 461 42.91 9.74 13.39
C PRO A 461 44.37 10.22 13.34
N ALA A 462 44.63 11.34 12.66
CA ALA A 462 45.97 11.93 12.55
C ALA A 462 46.63 12.03 13.94
N GLY A 463 47.65 11.20 14.18
CA GLY A 463 48.34 11.13 15.47
C GLY A 463 48.81 9.73 15.92
N ALA A 464 48.45 8.65 15.22
CA ALA A 464 48.88 7.29 15.60
C ALA A 464 49.45 6.45 14.45
N SER A 465 50.06 7.08 13.43
CA SER A 465 50.85 6.37 12.42
C SER A 465 52.32 6.34 12.85
N PRO A 466 53.01 5.18 12.88
CA PRO A 466 54.44 5.10 13.22
C PRO A 466 55.37 5.56 12.07
N VAL A 467 54.84 6.33 11.11
CA VAL A 467 55.55 6.78 9.92
C VAL A 467 55.46 8.30 9.77
N ASP A 468 55.76 9.02 10.86
CA ASP A 468 56.14 10.43 10.75
C ASP A 468 57.67 10.51 10.61
N PHE A 469 58.12 10.75 9.39
CA PHE A 469 59.47 11.25 9.17
C PHE A 469 59.49 12.71 9.62
N ALA A 470 60.01 12.95 10.83
CA ALA A 470 60.45 14.28 11.23
C ALA A 470 61.59 14.72 10.28
N GLU A 471 61.34 15.73 9.45
CA GLU A 471 62.41 16.52 8.86
C GLU A 471 63.06 17.33 9.99
N ASP A 472 64.20 16.85 10.48
CA ASP A 472 65.18 17.68 11.17
C ASP A 472 65.63 18.78 10.20
N ARG A 473 65.36 20.05 10.55
CA ARG A 473 66.11 21.19 10.04
C ARG A 473 66.65 21.99 11.21
N SER A 474 67.97 21.85 11.34
CA SER A 474 68.94 22.69 12.06
C SER A 474 68.79 24.18 11.83
#